data_AF-A0A959FZT1-F1
#
_entry.id   AF-A0A959FZT1-F1
#
_cell.length_a   1.000
_cell.length_b   1.000
_cell.length_c   1.000
_cell.angle_alpha   90.00
_cell.angle_beta   90.00
_cell.angle_gamma   90.00
#
_symmetry.space_group_name_H-M   'P 1'
#
loop_
_entity.id
_entity.type
_entity.pdbx_description
1 polymer ?
#
loop_
_entity_poly.entity_id
_entity_poly.type
_entity_poly.pdbx_seq_one_letter_code
_entity_poly.pdbx_strand_id
1 'polypeptide(L)'
;MGFYKYWELLDELPPNWVIDKTVGSPLHGYEFCTNGKSLLNGQKRALVRVVVKNKYVEPPKTSTTIEADQVVAKNETTENYLFPAKVMNDLARKKQQEQVLKDIKCDMMICDIEGWDKSEYLNDLKKLINSLGSK
;
A
#
# COMPACT_ATOMS: atom_id res chain seq x y z
N MET A 1 16.79 25.12 4.02
CA MET A 1 16.43 24.12 2.99
C MET A 1 16.64 22.74 3.58
N GLY A 2 15.58 21.93 3.64
CA GLY A 2 15.68 20.54 4.08
C GLY A 2 15.96 19.63 2.89
N PHE A 3 16.60 18.49 3.14
CA PHE A 3 16.77 17.44 2.16
C PHE A 3 16.16 16.15 2.68
N TYR A 4 15.48 15.41 1.81
CA TYR A 4 15.08 14.03 2.07
C TYR A 4 15.91 13.10 1.18
N LYS A 5 16.84 12.36 1.80
CA LYS A 5 17.86 11.57 1.12
C LYS A 5 18.68 12.45 0.16
N TYR A 6 18.37 12.40 -1.13
CA TYR A 6 19.05 13.14 -2.20
C TYR A 6 18.15 14.20 -2.85
N TRP A 7 16.92 14.39 -2.34
CA TRP A 7 15.93 15.30 -2.90
C TRP A 7 15.79 16.54 -2.04
N GLU A 8 15.82 17.70 -2.69
CA GLU A 8 15.55 18.99 -2.05
C GLU A 8 14.06 19.10 -1.68
N LEU A 9 13.77 19.57 -0.47
CA LEU A 9 12.42 19.83 0.01
C LEU A 9 12.09 21.31 -0.18
N LEU A 10 11.05 21.56 -0.96
CA LEU A 10 10.50 22.88 -1.24
C LEU A 10 9.16 23.02 -0.53
N ASP A 11 8.95 24.13 0.16
CA ASP A 11 7.65 24.40 0.80
C ASP A 11 6.61 24.91 -0.21
N GLU A 12 7.06 25.61 -1.26
CA GLU A 12 6.21 26.12 -2.34
C GLU A 12 6.77 25.71 -3.71
N LEU A 13 5.88 25.59 -4.70
CA LEU A 13 6.27 25.23 -6.07
C LEU A 13 6.96 26.43 -6.74
N PRO A 14 8.23 26.29 -7.21
CA PRO A 14 8.92 27.37 -7.89
C PRO A 14 8.25 27.76 -9.22
N PRO A 15 8.42 29.00 -9.68
CA PRO A 15 7.91 29.42 -10.99
C PRO A 15 8.54 28.60 -12.11
N ASN A 16 7.73 28.23 -13.10
CA ASN A 16 8.09 27.35 -14.23
C ASN A 16 8.43 25.90 -13.87
N TRP A 17 8.11 25.45 -12.65
CA TRP A 17 8.16 24.04 -12.28
C TRP A 17 6.76 23.42 -12.34
N VAL A 18 6.70 22.13 -12.65
CA VAL A 18 5.46 21.36 -12.82
C VAL A 18 5.52 20.12 -11.94
N ILE A 19 4.40 19.81 -11.29
CA ILE A 19 4.24 18.59 -10.50
C ILE A 19 4.29 17.36 -11.42
N ASP A 20 5.15 16.42 -11.09
CA ASP A 20 5.31 15.15 -11.80
C ASP A 20 4.28 14.13 -11.30
N LYS A 21 3.26 13.88 -12.13
CA LYS A 21 2.20 12.89 -11.83
C LYS A 21 2.57 11.46 -12.22
N THR A 22 3.72 11.25 -12.86
CA THR A 22 4.12 9.93 -13.35
C THR A 22 4.72 9.06 -12.24
N VAL A 23 5.15 9.68 -11.13
CA VAL A 23 5.81 9.00 -10.01
C VAL A 23 5.16 9.36 -8.68
N GLY A 24 5.03 8.37 -7.80
CA GLY A 24 4.58 8.59 -6.42
C GLY A 24 5.69 9.19 -5.56
N SER A 25 5.31 9.98 -4.56
CA SER A 25 6.27 10.54 -3.61
C SER A 25 6.66 9.52 -2.53
N PRO A 26 7.96 9.41 -2.19
CA PRO A 26 8.42 8.60 -1.06
C PRO A 26 8.20 9.28 0.30
N LEU A 27 7.81 10.56 0.33
CA LEU A 27 7.64 11.35 1.55
C LEU A 27 6.18 11.83 1.67
N HIS A 28 5.55 11.52 2.80
CA HIS A 28 4.16 11.89 3.07
C HIS A 28 3.98 13.42 3.10
N GLY A 29 2.94 13.92 2.42
CA GLY A 29 2.66 15.36 2.33
C GLY A 29 3.53 16.12 1.33
N TYR A 30 4.30 15.41 0.51
CA TYR A 30 5.12 15.98 -0.56
C TYR A 30 4.82 15.28 -1.89
N GLU A 31 4.97 15.98 -3.01
CA GLU A 31 4.91 15.44 -4.36
C GLU A 31 6.18 15.81 -5.14
N PHE A 32 6.52 15.03 -6.17
CA PHE A 32 7.63 15.38 -7.04
C PHE A 32 7.27 16.56 -7.92
N CYS A 33 8.22 17.48 -8.10
CA CYS A 33 8.13 18.57 -9.05
C CYS A 33 9.39 18.60 -9.92
N THR A 34 9.25 19.01 -11.18
CA THR A 34 10.34 19.15 -12.14
C THR A 34 10.37 20.53 -12.75
N ASN A 35 11.56 20.96 -13.21
CA ASN A 35 11.74 22.21 -13.94
C ASN A 35 11.21 22.20 -15.40
N GLY A 36 10.40 21.20 -15.78
CA GLY A 36 9.77 21.09 -17.11
C GLY A 36 10.73 20.79 -18.27
N LYS A 37 12.03 20.58 -18.00
CA LYS A 37 13.01 20.24 -19.04
C LYS A 37 13.06 18.72 -19.28
N SER A 38 13.49 18.32 -20.48
CA SER A 38 13.77 16.91 -20.80
C SER A 38 14.98 16.40 -20.01
N LEU A 39 15.04 15.08 -19.76
CA LEU A 39 16.15 14.42 -19.05
C LEU A 39 17.51 14.75 -19.66
N LEU A 40 17.59 14.80 -20.99
CA LEU A 40 18.82 15.12 -21.74
C LEU A 40 19.23 16.60 -21.61
N ASN A 41 18.30 17.48 -21.24
CA ASN A 41 18.50 18.93 -21.13
C ASN A 41 18.62 19.39 -19.66
N GLY A 42 19.08 18.50 -18.77
CA GLY A 42 19.32 18.83 -17.37
C GLY A 42 18.04 18.99 -16.55
N GLN A 43 17.11 18.04 -16.69
CA GLN A 43 15.94 17.99 -15.83
C GLN A 43 16.38 17.94 -14.36
N LYS A 44 15.82 18.84 -13.54
CA LYS A 44 15.96 18.82 -12.09
C LYS A 44 14.64 18.38 -11.48
N ARG A 45 14.71 17.56 -10.44
CA ARG A 45 13.55 17.15 -9.64
C ARG A 45 13.77 17.49 -8.18
N ALA A 46 12.69 17.86 -7.51
CA ALA A 46 12.64 18.14 -6.08
C ALA A 46 11.30 17.63 -5.53
N LEU A 47 11.16 17.64 -4.21
CA LEU A 47 9.91 17.33 -3.52
C LEU A 47 9.28 18.65 -3.04
N VAL A 48 8.07 18.93 -3.48
CA VAL A 48 7.29 20.10 -3.04
C VAL A 48 6.24 19.68 -2.03
N ARG A 49 6.09 20.44 -0.94
CA ARG A 49 5.04 20.23 0.06
C ARG A 49 3.68 20.43 -0.59
N VAL A 50 2.84 19.40 -0.55
CA VAL A 50 1.46 19.49 -1.02
C VAL A 50 0.56 19.43 0.19
N VAL A 51 -0.16 20.54 0.43
CA VAL A 51 -1.26 20.56 1.39
C VAL A 51 -2.38 19.76 0.77
N VAL A 52 -2.43 18.47 1.10
CA VAL A 52 -3.55 17.62 0.73
C VAL A 52 -4.78 18.24 1.39
N LYS A 53 -5.69 18.83 0.60
CA LYS A 53 -7.03 19.18 1.06
C LYS A 53 -7.76 17.86 1.29
N ASN A 54 -7.45 17.20 2.40
CA ASN A 54 -8.11 15.99 2.80
C ASN A 54 -9.60 16.30 2.98
N LYS A 55 -10.46 15.74 2.12
CA LYS A 55 -11.89 15.55 2.43
C LYS A 55 -12.12 14.41 3.44
N TYR A 56 -11.03 13.82 3.92
CA TYR A 56 -11.03 12.83 4.99
C TYR A 56 -10.69 13.55 6.28
N VAL A 57 -11.59 13.45 7.26
CA VAL A 57 -11.35 13.86 8.65
C VAL A 57 -10.04 13.22 9.09
N GLU A 58 -9.06 14.04 9.43
CA GLU A 58 -7.79 13.56 9.94
C GLU A 58 -8.03 12.88 11.29
N PRO A 59 -7.46 11.69 11.57
CA PRO A 59 -7.34 11.24 12.96
C PRO A 59 -6.48 12.25 13.73
N PRO A 60 -6.80 12.55 15.00
CA PRO A 60 -6.12 13.60 15.74
C PRO A 60 -4.62 13.32 15.82
N LYS A 61 -3.82 14.25 15.29
CA LYS A 61 -2.38 14.27 15.48
C LYS A 61 -2.13 14.69 16.93
N THR A 62 -1.85 13.73 17.80
CA THR A 62 -1.28 14.01 19.13
C THR A 62 0.16 14.45 18.94
N SER A 63 0.35 15.74 18.65
CA SER A 63 1.61 16.44 18.89
C SER A 63 1.58 16.95 20.32
N THR A 64 2.12 16.16 21.25
CA THR A 64 2.55 16.70 22.53
C THR A 64 3.90 16.09 22.85
N THR A 65 4.90 16.96 22.89
CA THR A 65 6.17 16.79 23.58
C THR A 65 5.95 15.96 24.83
N ILE A 66 6.54 14.76 24.91
CA ILE A 66 6.54 14.00 26.16
C ILE A 66 7.63 14.63 27.02
N GLU A 67 7.26 15.72 27.70
CA GLU A 67 7.80 15.96 29.03
C GLU A 67 7.05 15.05 29.98
N ALA A 68 7.81 14.24 30.71
CA ALA A 68 7.30 13.44 31.80
C ALA A 68 6.65 14.36 32.83
N ASP A 69 5.34 14.21 33.04
CA ASP A 69 4.82 13.79 34.33
C ASP A 69 3.29 13.74 34.33
N GLN A 70 2.82 12.53 34.63
CA GLN A 70 1.64 12.13 35.39
C GLN A 70 0.26 12.79 35.20
N VAL A 71 -0.73 11.88 35.31
CA VAL A 71 -2.16 12.05 35.59
C VAL A 71 -3.01 12.56 34.43
N VAL A 72 -3.94 11.73 33.93
CA VAL A 72 -5.39 12.01 33.87
C VAL A 72 -6.13 10.79 33.29
N ALA A 73 -7.27 10.51 33.93
CA ALA A 73 -8.20 9.41 33.79
C ALA A 73 -8.45 8.85 32.38
N LYS A 74 -8.50 7.52 32.30
CA LYS A 74 -9.22 6.76 31.27
C LYS A 74 -10.68 7.22 31.22
N ASN A 75 -11.02 8.05 30.24
CA ASN A 75 -12.38 8.12 29.72
C ASN A 75 -12.43 7.19 28.50
N GLU A 76 -12.77 5.94 28.77
CA GLU A 76 -13.13 4.95 27.76
C GLU A 76 -14.49 5.36 27.18
N THR A 77 -14.50 6.21 26.16
CA THR A 77 -15.64 6.24 25.24
C THR A 77 -15.43 5.10 24.26
N THR A 78 -15.88 3.90 24.64
CA THR A 78 -16.09 2.77 23.74
C THR A 78 -17.19 3.15 22.76
N GLU A 79 -16.88 4.01 21.79
CA GLU A 79 -17.62 4.01 20.54
C GLU A 79 -17.36 2.65 19.89
N ASN A 80 -18.37 1.80 19.92
CA ASN A 80 -18.39 0.49 19.28
C ASN A 80 -18.35 0.69 17.76
N TYR A 81 -17.17 1.06 17.25
CA TYR A 81 -16.90 1.09 15.83
C TYR A 81 -16.84 -0.35 15.35
N LEU A 82 -17.97 -0.84 14.85
CA LEU A 82 -18.05 -2.12 14.16
C LEU A 82 -17.33 -1.98 12.82
N PHE A 83 -15.99 -2.07 12.83
CA PHE A 83 -15.20 -2.05 11.60
C PHE A 83 -15.73 -3.18 10.71
N PRO A 84 -16.11 -2.94 9.44
CA PRO A 84 -16.59 -4.00 8.52
C PRO A 84 -15.46 -4.96 8.11
N ALA A 85 -14.43 -5.10 8.95
CA ALA A 85 -13.23 -5.87 8.74
C ALA A 85 -13.58 -7.30 8.42
N LYS A 86 -14.57 -7.87 9.11
CA LYS A 86 -14.99 -9.25 8.85
C LYS A 86 -15.51 -9.41 7.42
N VAL A 87 -16.41 -8.54 6.97
CA VAL A 87 -16.99 -8.59 5.62
C VAL A 87 -15.92 -8.34 4.54
N MET A 88 -15.05 -7.34 4.73
CA MET A 88 -13.97 -7.04 3.78
C MET A 88 -12.90 -8.13 3.76
N ASN A 89 -12.55 -8.71 4.91
CA ASN A 89 -11.61 -9.83 5.01
C ASN A 89 -12.20 -11.12 4.40
N ASP A 90 -13.50 -11.35 4.58
CA ASP A 90 -14.19 -12.49 3.96
C ASP A 90 -14.24 -12.34 2.44
N LEU A 91 -14.53 -11.14 1.94
CA LEU A 91 -14.46 -10.83 0.50
C LEU A 91 -13.04 -11.03 -0.03
N ALA A 92 -12.02 -10.50 0.65
CA ALA A 92 -10.62 -10.67 0.26
C ALA A 92 -10.21 -12.16 0.24
N ARG A 93 -10.60 -12.93 1.26
CA ARG A 93 -10.37 -14.37 1.33
C ARG A 93 -11.04 -15.11 0.17
N LYS A 94 -12.28 -14.76 -0.18
CA LYS A 94 -13.00 -15.35 -1.32
C LYS A 94 -12.34 -15.02 -2.65
N LYS A 95 -11.91 -13.78 -2.85
CA LYS A 95 -11.14 -13.37 -4.04
C LYS A 95 -9.83 -14.16 -4.18
N GLN A 96 -9.12 -14.35 -3.07
CA GLN A 96 -7.90 -15.15 -3.07
C GLN A 96 -8.16 -16.62 -3.43
N GLN A 97 -9.22 -17.23 -2.85
CA GLN A 97 -9.62 -18.59 -3.20
C GLN A 97 -9.96 -18.73 -4.69
N GLU A 98 -10.65 -17.74 -5.26
CA GLU A 98 -10.96 -17.71 -6.69
C GLU A 98 -9.70 -17.62 -7.56
N GLN A 99 -8.73 -16.80 -7.18
CA GLN A 99 -7.47 -16.69 -7.91
C GLN A 99 -6.70 -18.02 -7.93
N VAL A 100 -6.55 -18.65 -6.76
CA VAL A 100 -5.90 -19.98 -6.66
C VAL A 100 -6.60 -21.00 -7.55
N LEU A 101 -7.94 -20.99 -7.62
CA LEU A 101 -8.68 -21.89 -8.51
C LEU A 101 -8.46 -21.59 -10.00
N LYS A 102 -8.26 -20.33 -10.39
CA LYS A 102 -7.92 -19.97 -11.78
C LYS A 102 -6.55 -20.51 -12.15
N ASP A 103 -5.58 -20.39 -11.26
CA ASP A 103 -4.22 -20.87 -11.49
C ASP A 103 -4.21 -22.40 -11.61
N ILE A 104 -4.89 -23.12 -10.70
CA ILE A 104 -5.07 -24.58 -10.78
C ILE A 104 -5.74 -25.00 -12.09
N LYS A 105 -6.75 -24.27 -12.56
CA LYS A 105 -7.40 -24.57 -13.85
C LYS A 105 -6.45 -24.42 -15.04
N CYS A 106 -5.57 -23.43 -15.01
CA CYS A 106 -4.54 -23.26 -16.04
C CYS A 106 -3.63 -24.49 -16.09
N ASP A 107 -3.12 -24.93 -14.93
CA ASP A 107 -2.29 -26.13 -14.83
C ASP A 107 -3.04 -27.39 -15.30
N MET A 108 -4.33 -27.54 -14.97
CA MET A 108 -5.13 -28.66 -15.48
C MET A 108 -5.24 -28.68 -17.00
N MET A 109 -5.24 -27.52 -17.67
CA MET A 109 -5.18 -27.45 -19.13
C MET A 109 -3.80 -27.84 -19.66
N ILE A 110 -2.73 -27.51 -18.94
CA ILE A 110 -1.37 -27.97 -19.26
C ILE A 110 -1.30 -29.49 -19.14
N CYS A 111 -1.89 -30.08 -18.08
CA CYS A 111 -1.98 -31.52 -17.95
C CYS A 111 -2.68 -32.18 -19.15
N ASP A 112 -3.72 -31.56 -19.71
CA ASP A 112 -4.38 -32.06 -20.92
C ASP A 112 -3.48 -32.02 -22.15
N ILE A 113 -2.70 -30.94 -22.31
CA ILE A 113 -1.80 -30.73 -23.45
C ILE A 113 -0.62 -31.70 -23.40
N GLU A 114 -0.06 -31.91 -22.20
CA GLU A 114 1.16 -32.72 -22.00
C GLU A 114 0.86 -34.19 -21.68
N GLY A 115 -0.42 -34.54 -21.50
CA GLY A 115 -0.86 -35.91 -21.19
C GLY A 115 -0.56 -36.33 -19.75
N TRP A 116 -0.50 -35.40 -18.81
CA TRP A 116 -0.27 -35.67 -17.39
C TRP A 116 -1.56 -36.08 -16.68
N ASP A 117 -1.46 -36.94 -15.67
CA ASP A 117 -2.61 -37.36 -14.89
C ASP A 117 -3.09 -36.25 -13.94
N LYS A 118 -4.30 -35.75 -14.19
CA LYS A 118 -4.92 -34.70 -13.37
C LYS A 118 -5.18 -35.14 -11.94
N SER A 119 -5.46 -36.44 -11.72
CA SER A 119 -5.80 -36.95 -10.39
C SER A 119 -4.56 -37.01 -9.49
N GLU A 120 -3.41 -37.37 -10.06
CA GLU A 120 -2.10 -37.32 -9.41
C GLU A 120 -1.76 -35.87 -9.00
N TYR A 121 -1.88 -34.92 -9.93
CA TYR A 121 -1.67 -33.50 -9.65
C TYR A 121 -2.57 -32.98 -8.50
N LEU A 122 -3.87 -33.30 -8.53
CA LEU A 122 -4.80 -32.88 -7.48
C LEU A 122 -4.49 -33.53 -6.12
N ASN A 123 -4.05 -34.79 -6.12
CA ASN A 123 -3.64 -35.49 -4.90
C ASN A 123 -2.38 -34.87 -4.29
N ASP A 124 -1.41 -34.48 -5.11
CA ASP A 124 -0.20 -33.82 -4.63
C ASP A 124 -0.50 -32.42 -4.09
N LEU A 125 -1.32 -31.63 -4.78
CA LEU A 125 -1.84 -30.37 -4.25
C LEU A 125 -2.54 -30.56 -2.90
N LYS A 126 -3.34 -31.62 -2.75
CA LYS A 126 -4.01 -31.94 -1.47
C LYS A 126 -3.00 -32.25 -0.36
N LYS A 127 -1.94 -33.01 -0.65
CA LYS A 127 -0.86 -33.28 0.33
C LYS A 127 -0.15 -31.98 0.75
N LEU A 128 0.16 -31.13 -0.23
CA LEU A 128 0.79 -29.82 -0.02
C LEU A 128 -0.09 -28.90 0.85
N ILE A 129 -1.39 -28.83 0.58
CA ILE A 129 -2.31 -28.01 1.39
C ILE A 129 -2.42 -28.56 2.81
N ASN A 130 -2.53 -29.90 2.96
CA ASN A 130 -2.64 -30.52 4.27
C ASN A 130 -1.37 -30.34 5.12
N SER A 131 -0.19 -30.29 4.51
CA SER A 131 1.07 -30.06 5.24
C SER A 131 1.15 -28.67 5.86
N LEU A 132 0.46 -27.66 5.30
CA LEU A 132 0.37 -26.33 5.89
C LEU A 132 -0.42 -26.31 7.22
N GLY A 133 -1.36 -27.24 7.38
CA GLY A 133 -2.23 -27.34 8.56
C GLY A 133 -1.71 -28.28 9.64
N SER A 134 -0.73 -29.12 9.32
CA SER A 134 -0.13 -30.08 10.26
C SER A 134 0.85 -29.34 11.17
N LYS A 135 0.34 -28.77 12.27
CA LYS A 135 1.13 -28.30 13.42
C LYS A 135 1.24 -29.38 14.48
#